data_AF-A0AAN6M917-F1
#
_entry.id   AF-A0AAN6M917-F1
#
_cell.length_a   1.000
_cell.length_b   1.000
_cell.length_c   1.000
_cell.angle_alpha   90.00
_cell.angle_beta   90.00
_cell.angle_gamma   90.00
#
_symmetry.space_group_name_H-M   'P 1'
#
loop_
_entity.id
_entity.type
_entity.pdbx_description
1 polymer ?
#
loop_
_entity_poly.entity_id
_entity_poly.type
_entity_poly.pdbx_seq_one_letter_code
_entity_poly.pdbx_strand_id
1 'polypeptide(L)'
;MPAATTNPPERASIPTFVLFTTPIQLCCLEPDSRHCPICSEPYIEPQNTRPTGEDGKEWAMRVDMSATEDASTKCCRHVFGRRCLEKHINSKGPWHNKCPLCRQKWWINDAPLHHSSINEALGRRTRSGSFWRRSERGSGRQSESAREGFIGQILDTFAVAEGSERIDATVQEVEETLERLYQSRGQRSRGSDVVAAGPTVTSD
;
A
#
# COMPACT_ATOMS: atom_id res chain seq x y z
N MET A 1 6.64 2.65 -54.30
CA MET A 1 6.92 1.60 -53.31
C MET A 1 6.82 2.22 -51.92
N PRO A 2 5.75 1.94 -51.16
CA PRO A 2 5.54 2.55 -49.84
C PRO A 2 6.50 1.93 -48.80
N ALA A 3 7.17 2.78 -48.04
CA ALA A 3 8.08 2.39 -46.97
C ALA A 3 7.29 1.76 -45.81
N ALA A 4 7.65 0.53 -45.45
CA ALA A 4 7.08 -0.17 -44.30
C ALA A 4 7.45 0.58 -43.01
N THR A 5 6.44 1.18 -42.37
CA THR A 5 6.59 1.86 -41.09
C THR A 5 6.64 0.80 -39.99
N THR A 6 7.84 0.44 -39.55
CA THR A 6 8.05 -0.41 -38.37
C THR A 6 7.71 0.39 -37.13
N ASN A 7 6.57 0.07 -36.49
CA ASN A 7 6.23 0.64 -35.20
C ASN A 7 7.32 0.28 -34.17
N PRO A 8 7.76 1.24 -33.33
CA PRO A 8 8.71 0.94 -32.26
C PRO A 8 8.10 -0.09 -31.31
N PRO A 9 8.91 -1.03 -30.79
CA PRO A 9 8.41 -2.03 -29.84
C PRO A 9 7.80 -1.30 -28.65
N GLU A 10 6.50 -1.53 -28.46
CA GLU A 10 5.72 -1.06 -27.34
C GLU A 10 6.47 -1.46 -26.06
N ARG A 11 6.96 -0.45 -25.34
CA ARG A 11 7.72 -0.67 -24.11
C ARG A 11 6.76 -1.28 -23.10
N ALA A 12 6.77 -2.60 -22.99
CA ALA A 12 6.02 -3.33 -21.97
C ALA A 12 6.29 -2.66 -20.62
N SER A 13 5.25 -2.08 -20.04
CA SER A 13 5.33 -1.41 -18.75
C SER A 13 5.86 -2.41 -17.73
N ILE A 14 6.97 -2.09 -17.09
CA ILE A 14 7.56 -2.95 -16.05
C ILE A 14 6.50 -3.11 -14.97
N PRO A 15 6.00 -4.33 -14.71
CA PRO A 15 5.02 -4.55 -13.65
C PRO A 15 5.64 -4.10 -12.33
N THR A 16 5.03 -3.09 -11.72
CA THR A 16 5.43 -2.63 -10.39
C THR A 16 4.88 -3.63 -9.39
N PHE A 17 5.70 -4.62 -9.04
CA PHE A 17 5.32 -5.64 -8.08
C PHE A 17 5.45 -5.10 -6.66
N VAL A 18 4.44 -5.33 -5.83
CA VAL A 18 4.46 -5.00 -4.41
C VAL A 18 4.37 -6.31 -3.65
N LEU A 19 5.45 -6.72 -3.00
CA LEU A 19 5.38 -7.84 -2.06
C LEU A 19 4.69 -7.35 -0.79
N PHE A 20 3.53 -7.93 -0.48
CA PHE A 20 2.79 -7.59 0.73
C PHE A 20 3.25 -8.49 1.87
N THR A 21 3.94 -7.87 2.82
CA THR A 21 4.32 -8.49 4.09
C THR A 21 3.58 -7.80 5.23
N THR A 22 3.09 -8.59 6.18
CA THR A 22 2.34 -8.10 7.33
C THR A 22 3.07 -8.52 8.61
N PRO A 23 3.43 -7.58 9.50
CA PRO A 23 3.94 -7.92 10.82
C PRO A 23 2.93 -8.77 11.58
N ILE A 24 3.41 -9.77 12.32
CA ILE A 24 2.59 -10.61 13.20
C ILE A 24 3.01 -10.40 14.65
N GLN A 25 2.01 -10.21 15.52
CA GLN A 25 2.20 -10.17 16.96
C GLN A 25 2.49 -11.58 17.51
N LEU A 26 3.39 -11.70 18.49
CA LEU A 26 3.81 -13.01 19.00
C LEU A 26 2.68 -13.80 19.66
N CYS A 27 1.67 -13.10 20.20
CA CYS A 27 0.48 -13.71 20.76
C CYS A 27 -0.39 -14.43 19.72
N CYS A 28 -0.26 -14.10 18.43
CA CYS A 28 -0.97 -14.75 17.34
C CYS A 28 -0.23 -15.97 16.77
N LEU A 29 0.98 -16.28 17.28
CA LEU A 29 1.77 -17.43 16.86
C LEU A 29 1.72 -18.53 17.91
N GLU A 30 1.63 -19.77 17.43
CA GLU A 30 1.84 -20.97 18.24
C GLU A 30 3.23 -20.90 18.92
N PRO A 31 3.36 -21.36 20.18
CA PRO A 31 4.62 -21.30 20.93
C PRO A 31 5.82 -21.89 20.17
N ASP A 32 5.61 -23.01 19.48
CA ASP A 32 6.64 -23.71 18.72
C ASP A 32 7.06 -22.97 17.45
N SER A 33 6.22 -22.05 16.96
CA SER A 33 6.46 -21.26 15.74
C SER A 33 7.06 -19.88 16.04
N ARG A 34 7.54 -19.63 17.26
CA ARG A 34 8.12 -18.33 17.68
C ARG A 34 9.59 -18.12 17.29
N HIS A 35 10.13 -18.98 16.45
CA HIS A 35 11.49 -18.90 15.95
C HIS A 35 11.50 -18.74 14.43
N CYS A 36 12.47 -17.97 13.94
CA CYS A 36 12.68 -17.81 12.51
C CYS A 36 13.13 -19.13 11.88
N PRO A 37 12.45 -19.67 10.86
CA PRO A 37 12.86 -20.92 10.23
C PRO A 37 14.16 -20.82 9.42
N ILE A 38 14.70 -19.60 9.22
CA ILE A 38 15.92 -19.36 8.45
C ILE A 38 17.13 -19.26 9.37
N CYS A 39 17.08 -18.44 10.43
CA CYS A 39 18.19 -18.24 11.36
C CYS A 39 18.02 -18.93 12.73
N SER A 40 16.85 -19.51 13.01
CA SER A 40 16.46 -20.09 14.30
C SER A 40 16.41 -19.11 15.48
N GLU A 41 16.60 -17.81 15.25
CA GLU A 41 16.48 -16.80 16.31
C GLU A 41 15.02 -16.59 16.72
N PRO A 42 14.75 -16.36 18.02
CA PRO A 42 13.41 -16.08 18.51
C PRO A 42 12.93 -14.72 17.99
N TYR A 43 11.65 -14.64 17.67
CA TYR A 43 11.04 -13.38 17.27
C TYR A 43 10.86 -12.43 18.46
N ILE A 44 10.97 -11.13 18.19
CA ILE A 44 10.57 -10.05 19.09
C ILE A 44 9.25 -9.42 18.65
N GLU A 45 8.57 -8.75 19.58
CA GLU A 45 7.34 -8.02 19.28
C GLU A 45 7.65 -6.82 18.37
N PRO A 46 6.87 -6.59 17.30
CA PRO A 46 7.06 -5.44 16.44
C PRO A 46 6.90 -4.13 17.22
N GLN A 47 7.97 -3.34 17.27
CA GLN A 47 7.91 -2.00 17.85
C GLN A 47 7.30 -1.03 16.83
N ASN A 48 6.40 -0.16 17.28
CA ASN A 48 5.82 0.91 16.46
C ASN A 48 6.85 1.97 16.04
N THR A 49 8.04 1.94 16.63
CA THR A 49 9.15 2.83 16.28
C THR A 49 9.89 2.29 15.06
N ARG A 50 10.36 3.22 14.22
CA ARG A 50 11.21 2.89 13.07
C ARG A 50 12.40 2.05 13.58
N PRO A 51 12.67 0.87 13.01
CA PRO A 51 13.77 0.05 13.48
C PRO A 51 15.08 0.82 13.31
N THR A 52 15.75 1.07 14.43
CA THR A 52 17.14 1.49 14.45
C THR A 52 17.94 0.28 13.98
N GLY A 53 18.64 0.40 12.85
CA GLY A 53 19.18 -0.74 12.10
C GLY A 53 20.24 -1.62 12.79
N GLU A 54 20.50 -1.41 14.08
CA GLU A 54 21.63 -2.00 14.79
C GLU A 54 21.27 -3.20 15.68
N ASP A 55 20.00 -3.39 16.04
CA ASP A 55 19.68 -4.26 17.18
C ASP A 55 19.77 -5.77 16.91
N GLY A 56 20.04 -6.20 15.68
CA GLY A 56 20.14 -7.62 15.33
C GLY A 56 18.81 -8.41 15.41
N LYS A 57 17.83 -7.91 16.16
CA LYS A 57 16.57 -8.55 16.48
C LYS A 57 15.67 -8.74 15.25
N GLU A 58 14.97 -9.86 15.22
CA GLU A 58 14.02 -10.24 14.17
C GLU A 58 12.59 -10.18 14.70
N TRP A 59 11.67 -9.55 13.97
CA TRP A 59 10.24 -9.67 14.24
C TRP A 59 9.57 -10.57 13.20
N ALA A 60 8.42 -11.15 13.56
CA ALA A 60 7.67 -12.05 12.69
C ALA A 60 6.97 -11.28 11.56
N MET A 61 7.21 -11.70 10.31
CA MET A 61 6.57 -11.18 9.11
C MET A 61 5.90 -12.31 8.34
N ARG A 62 4.62 -12.15 7.99
CA ARG A 62 3.90 -13.07 7.11
C ARG A 62 3.87 -12.55 5.68
N VAL A 63 4.04 -13.46 4.72
CA VAL A 63 3.92 -13.17 3.29
C VAL A 63 2.48 -13.41 2.84
N ASP A 64 1.72 -12.34 2.59
CA ASP A 64 0.26 -12.43 2.42
C ASP A 64 -0.21 -12.49 0.96
N MET A 65 0.44 -11.77 0.03
CA MET A 65 -0.02 -11.70 -1.36
C MET A 65 1.13 -11.79 -2.36
N SER A 66 0.87 -12.48 -3.48
CA SER A 66 1.75 -12.50 -4.64
C SER A 66 1.48 -11.27 -5.50
N ALA A 67 2.47 -10.84 -6.28
CA ALA A 67 2.36 -9.65 -7.12
C ALA A 67 1.81 -9.93 -8.53
N THR A 68 0.92 -10.92 -8.67
CA THR A 68 0.17 -11.09 -9.92
C THR A 68 -0.87 -9.97 -10.02
N GLU A 69 -1.02 -9.35 -11.20
CA GLU A 69 -2.00 -8.26 -11.44
C GLU A 69 -3.43 -8.66 -11.03
N ASP A 70 -3.78 -9.91 -11.24
CA ASP A 70 -5.11 -10.44 -10.93
C ASP A 70 -5.34 -10.72 -9.44
N ALA A 71 -4.31 -10.55 -8.59
CA ALA A 71 -4.29 -10.98 -7.18
C ALA A 71 -4.75 -12.45 -6.95
N SER A 72 -4.79 -13.25 -8.01
CA SER A 72 -5.40 -14.58 -8.03
C SER A 72 -4.56 -15.60 -7.27
N THR A 73 -3.24 -15.37 -7.20
CA THR A 73 -2.33 -16.30 -6.54
C THR A 73 -2.08 -15.86 -5.09
N LYS A 74 -2.57 -16.66 -4.14
CA LYS A 74 -2.27 -16.50 -2.72
C LYS A 74 -0.88 -17.04 -2.41
N CYS A 75 -0.07 -16.26 -1.67
CA CYS A 75 1.19 -16.74 -1.13
C CYS A 75 0.95 -17.81 -0.05
N CYS A 76 1.99 -18.58 0.25
CA CYS A 76 1.99 -19.67 1.21
C CYS A 76 1.76 -19.27 2.67
N ARG A 77 1.65 -17.98 3.01
CA ARG A 77 1.42 -17.45 4.36
C ARG A 77 2.43 -17.88 5.43
N HIS A 78 3.59 -18.39 5.02
CA HIS A 78 4.69 -18.69 5.92
C HIS A 78 5.23 -17.42 6.59
N VAL A 79 5.69 -17.59 7.82
CA VAL A 79 6.20 -16.53 8.68
C VAL A 79 7.72 -16.63 8.75
N PHE A 80 8.38 -15.48 8.60
CA PHE A 80 9.85 -15.36 8.62
C PHE A 80 10.27 -14.17 9.47
N GLY A 81 11.52 -14.17 9.90
CA GLY A 81 12.17 -12.96 10.40
C GLY A 81 12.27 -11.92 9.29
N ARG A 82 11.95 -10.66 9.60
CA ARG A 82 12.02 -9.55 8.65
C ARG A 82 13.36 -9.47 7.89
N ARG A 83 14.49 -9.46 8.59
CA ARG A 83 15.81 -9.26 7.96
C ARG A 83 16.19 -10.51 7.16
N CYS A 84 15.88 -11.70 7.68
CA CYS A 84 16.03 -12.95 6.94
C CYS A 84 15.22 -12.95 5.64
N LEU A 85 13.97 -12.50 5.67
CA LEU A 85 13.11 -12.39 4.50
C LEU A 85 13.65 -11.35 3.51
N GLU A 86 14.02 -10.15 3.98
CA GLU A 86 14.63 -9.10 3.14
C GLU A 86 15.93 -9.58 2.50
N LYS A 87 16.81 -10.24 3.27
CA LYS A 87 18.07 -10.81 2.78
C LYS A 87 17.82 -11.89 1.72
N HIS A 88 16.80 -12.73 1.92
CA HIS A 88 16.42 -13.77 0.98
C HIS A 88 15.89 -13.18 -0.34
N ILE A 89 14.97 -12.22 -0.28
CA ILE A 89 14.42 -11.52 -1.45
C ILE A 89 15.50 -10.75 -2.22
N ASN A 90 16.45 -10.13 -1.51
CA ASN A 90 17.56 -9.37 -2.11
C ASN A 90 18.73 -10.26 -2.55
N SER A 91 18.66 -11.57 -2.34
CA SER A 91 19.69 -12.48 -2.83
C SER A 91 19.64 -12.56 -4.36
N LYS A 92 20.80 -12.63 -5.02
CA LYS A 92 20.89 -12.76 -6.49
C LYS A 92 20.70 -14.21 -6.98
N GLY A 93 20.24 -15.11 -6.12
CA GLY A 93 20.15 -16.53 -6.42
C GLY A 93 18.84 -16.92 -7.12
N PRO A 94 18.77 -18.07 -7.80
CA PRO A 94 17.56 -18.56 -8.47
C PRO A 94 16.40 -18.95 -7.52
N TRP A 95 16.57 -18.72 -6.22
CA TRP A 95 15.63 -19.05 -5.15
C TRP A 95 15.08 -17.82 -4.43
N HIS A 96 15.54 -16.61 -4.76
CA HIS A 96 15.12 -15.36 -4.10
C HIS A 96 13.62 -15.07 -4.25
N ASN A 97 13.00 -15.58 -5.32
CA ASN A 97 11.57 -15.46 -5.62
C ASN A 97 10.71 -16.62 -5.11
N LYS A 98 11.25 -17.50 -4.27
CA LYS A 98 10.55 -18.68 -3.75
C LYS A 98 10.55 -18.69 -2.24
N CYS A 99 9.49 -19.25 -1.67
CA CYS A 99 9.39 -19.50 -0.25
C CYS A 99 10.48 -20.49 0.23
N PRO A 100 11.29 -20.16 1.25
CA PRO A 100 12.27 -21.08 1.83
C PRO A 100 11.66 -22.38 2.38
N LEU A 101 10.42 -22.34 2.88
CA LEU A 101 9.73 -23.51 3.43
C LEU A 101 9.08 -24.40 2.37
N CYS A 102 8.06 -23.90 1.65
CA CYS A 102 7.31 -24.71 0.69
C CYS A 102 7.75 -24.58 -0.77
N ARG A 103 8.76 -23.76 -1.08
CA ARG A 103 9.27 -23.49 -2.44
C ARG A 103 8.26 -22.90 -3.43
N GLN A 104 7.06 -22.51 -2.97
CA GLN A 104 6.10 -21.77 -3.78
C GLN A 104 6.71 -20.46 -4.28
N LYS A 105 6.56 -20.17 -5.57
CA LYS A 105 6.99 -18.88 -6.17
C LYS A 105 6.13 -17.74 -5.64
N TRP A 106 6.76 -16.66 -5.19
CA TRP A 106 6.10 -15.43 -4.77
C TRP A 106 5.86 -14.47 -5.94
N TRP A 107 6.69 -14.53 -6.98
CA TRP A 107 6.50 -13.81 -8.24
C TRP A 107 7.09 -14.58 -9.42
N ILE A 108 6.57 -14.31 -10.62
CA ILE A 108 6.88 -15.06 -11.84
C ILE A 108 8.03 -14.43 -12.63
N ASN A 109 8.23 -13.11 -12.52
CA ASN A 109 9.28 -12.43 -13.26
C ASN A 109 10.68 -12.77 -12.71
N ASP A 110 11.48 -13.45 -13.53
CA ASP A 110 12.92 -13.62 -13.33
C ASP A 110 13.72 -12.40 -13.82
N ALA A 111 13.04 -11.39 -14.41
CA ALA A 111 13.67 -10.14 -14.80
C ALA A 111 14.24 -9.44 -13.55
N PRO A 112 15.53 -9.05 -13.56
CA PRO A 112 16.18 -8.42 -12.42
C PRO A 112 15.41 -7.14 -12.07
N LEU A 113 14.76 -7.17 -10.91
CA LEU A 113 13.94 -6.09 -10.44
C LEU A 113 14.84 -4.89 -10.14
N HIS A 114 14.49 -3.71 -10.64
CA HIS A 114 15.14 -2.49 -10.18
C HIS A 114 14.64 -2.22 -8.75
N HIS A 115 15.34 -2.77 -7.76
CA HIS A 115 14.97 -2.86 -6.33
C HIS A 115 14.68 -1.51 -5.63
N SER A 116 14.88 -0.39 -6.32
CA SER A 116 14.54 0.94 -5.81
C SER A 116 13.07 1.08 -5.39
N SER A 117 12.14 0.37 -6.03
CA SER A 117 10.70 0.51 -5.75
C SER A 117 10.20 -0.23 -4.50
N ILE A 118 10.82 -1.34 -4.07
CA ILE A 118 10.27 -2.16 -2.97
C ILE A 118 10.46 -1.47 -1.62
N ASN A 119 11.68 -1.05 -1.31
CA ASN A 119 11.97 -0.35 -0.05
C ASN A 119 11.20 0.98 0.02
N GLU A 120 10.98 1.62 -1.12
CA GLU A 120 10.15 2.82 -1.20
C GLU A 120 8.67 2.51 -0.98
N ALA A 121 8.13 1.44 -1.55
CA ALA A 121 6.75 0.99 -1.32
C ALA A 121 6.51 0.54 0.13
N LEU A 122 7.43 -0.25 0.70
CA LEU A 122 7.39 -0.69 2.10
C LEU A 122 7.57 0.50 3.07
N GLY A 123 8.46 1.44 2.75
CA GLY A 123 8.68 2.67 3.51
C GLY A 123 7.52 3.65 3.46
N ARG A 124 6.83 3.77 2.30
CA ARG A 124 5.63 4.61 2.16
C ARG A 124 4.46 4.08 2.99
N ARG A 125 4.35 2.77 3.18
CA ARG A 125 3.25 2.16 3.95
C ARG A 125 3.47 2.15 5.46
N THR A 126 4.70 1.92 5.93
CA THR A 126 5.03 2.11 7.35
C THR A 126 4.77 3.55 7.80
N ARG A 127 4.90 4.54 6.90
CA ARG A 127 4.50 5.93 7.16
C ARG A 127 2.99 6.18 7.09
N SER A 128 2.23 5.38 6.33
CA SER A 128 0.76 5.53 6.20
C SER A 128 -0.02 4.79 7.28
N GLY A 129 0.61 3.88 8.04
CA GLY A 129 -0.01 3.18 9.16
C GLY A 129 -0.08 3.98 10.46
N SER A 130 0.54 5.16 10.53
CA SER A 130 0.64 6.00 11.72
C SER A 130 -0.24 7.26 11.68
N PHE A 131 -1.38 7.25 10.97
CA PHE A 131 -2.26 8.42 10.86
C PHE A 131 -3.20 8.64 12.06
N TRP A 132 -3.21 7.77 13.07
CA TRP A 132 -4.06 7.97 14.25
C TRP A 132 -3.23 8.02 15.53
N ARG A 133 -2.56 9.18 15.74
CA ARG A 133 -2.25 9.84 17.03
C ARG A 133 -0.93 10.60 16.90
N ARG A 134 -0.99 11.93 16.69
CA ARG A 134 -0.40 12.93 17.62
C ARG A 134 -0.73 14.36 17.22
N SER A 135 -1.39 15.04 18.15
CA SER A 135 -1.51 16.47 18.43
C SER A 135 -0.83 17.49 17.50
N GLU A 136 -1.67 18.41 17.04
CA GLU A 136 -1.62 19.85 17.35
C GLU A 136 -0.23 20.52 17.46
N ARG A 137 -0.06 21.50 16.55
CA ARG A 137 0.80 22.69 16.58
C ARG A 137 1.89 22.66 15.52
N GLY A 138 1.59 23.24 14.37
CA GLY A 138 2.60 23.55 13.36
C GLY A 138 1.99 24.10 12.08
N SER A 139 1.85 25.42 12.05
CA SER A 139 1.49 26.22 10.88
C SER A 139 2.35 25.85 9.64
N GLY A 140 1.72 25.26 8.62
CA GLY A 140 2.31 25.06 7.29
C GLY A 140 1.21 24.97 6.25
N ARG A 141 0.98 26.08 5.54
CA ARG A 141 -0.16 26.31 4.65
C ARG A 141 0.05 25.69 3.26
N GLN A 142 -1.05 25.13 2.74
CA GLN A 142 -1.44 25.04 1.31
C GLN A 142 -0.87 23.87 0.48
N SER A 143 -1.34 22.62 0.70
CA SER A 143 -1.68 21.68 -0.41
C SER A 143 -2.39 20.36 0.02
N GLU A 144 -3.11 20.30 1.14
CA GLU A 144 -3.79 19.06 1.61
C GLU A 144 -5.33 19.11 1.60
N SER A 145 -5.91 20.28 1.29
CA SER A 145 -7.34 20.56 1.50
C SER A 145 -8.32 19.71 0.66
N ALA A 146 -7.88 19.13 -0.47
CA ALA A 146 -8.78 18.36 -1.34
C ALA A 146 -8.99 16.90 -0.93
N ARG A 147 -8.05 16.28 -0.18
CA ARG A 147 -8.18 14.89 0.28
C ARG A 147 -8.78 14.79 1.68
N GLU A 148 -8.56 15.78 2.54
CA GLU A 148 -9.19 15.86 3.86
C GLU A 148 -10.73 15.94 3.76
N GLY A 149 -11.27 16.59 2.71
CA GLY A 149 -12.71 16.77 2.57
C GLY A 149 -13.53 15.48 2.35
N PHE A 150 -13.01 14.47 1.65
CA PHE A 150 -13.80 13.27 1.35
C PHE A 150 -13.88 12.32 2.55
N ILE A 151 -12.73 12.04 3.17
CA ILE A 151 -12.70 11.20 4.38
C ILE A 151 -13.42 11.92 5.52
N GLY A 152 -13.25 13.24 5.64
CA GLY A 152 -14.01 14.06 6.58
C GLY A 152 -15.53 13.94 6.38
N GLN A 153 -16.02 14.04 5.14
CA GLN A 153 -17.45 13.88 4.84
C GLN A 153 -18.00 12.50 5.20
N ILE A 154 -17.22 11.43 4.97
CA ILE A 154 -17.62 10.08 5.38
C ILE A 154 -17.75 10.01 6.90
N LEU A 155 -16.74 10.47 7.63
CA LEU A 155 -16.73 10.41 9.10
C LEU A 155 -17.82 11.27 9.74
N ASP A 156 -18.09 12.45 9.16
CA ASP A 156 -19.18 13.35 9.56
C ASP A 156 -20.55 12.71 9.33
N THR A 157 -20.73 12.01 8.20
CA THR A 157 -22.00 11.34 7.88
C THR A 157 -22.33 10.23 8.86
N PHE A 158 -21.33 9.49 9.34
CA PHE A 158 -21.53 8.41 10.31
C PHE A 158 -21.56 8.88 11.77
N ALA A 159 -21.51 10.20 12.01
CA ALA A 159 -21.52 10.82 13.33
C ALA A 159 -20.59 10.09 14.31
N VAL A 160 -19.42 9.66 13.83
CA VAL A 160 -18.47 8.92 14.65
C VAL A 160 -17.98 9.87 15.72
N ALA A 161 -18.54 9.73 16.93
CA ALA A 161 -18.15 10.53 18.07
C ALA A 161 -16.63 10.47 18.23
N GLU A 162 -16.00 11.62 18.44
CA GLU A 162 -14.55 11.73 18.54
C GLU A 162 -14.03 10.78 19.64
N GLY A 163 -13.35 9.70 19.24
CA GLY A 163 -12.87 8.66 20.14
C GLY A 163 -13.66 7.34 20.17
N SER A 164 -14.73 7.20 19.38
CA SER A 164 -15.40 5.90 19.20
C SER A 164 -14.61 5.01 18.23
N GLU A 165 -14.26 3.80 18.67
CA GLU A 165 -13.64 2.77 17.80
C GLU A 165 -14.66 1.99 16.97
N ARG A 166 -15.97 2.22 17.19
CA ARG A 166 -17.05 1.49 16.51
C ARG A 166 -17.95 2.46 15.77
N ILE A 167 -18.26 2.08 14.52
CA ILE A 167 -19.25 2.73 13.69
C ILE A 167 -20.52 1.92 13.82
N ASP A 168 -21.57 2.49 14.42
CA ASP A 168 -22.88 1.86 14.55
C ASP A 168 -23.69 2.05 13.25
N ALA A 169 -23.12 1.60 12.13
CA ALA A 169 -23.77 1.58 10.83
C ALA A 169 -23.77 0.16 10.28
N THR A 170 -24.88 -0.22 9.65
CA THR A 170 -24.95 -1.44 8.88
C THR A 170 -24.10 -1.32 7.61
N VAL A 171 -23.64 -2.45 7.08
CA VAL A 171 -22.85 -2.48 5.83
C VAL A 171 -23.61 -1.78 4.69
N GLN A 172 -24.93 -1.98 4.62
CA GLN A 172 -25.79 -1.40 3.59
C GLN A 172 -25.82 0.14 3.66
N GLU A 173 -25.88 0.72 4.86
CA GLU A 173 -25.84 2.17 5.06
C GLU A 173 -24.49 2.77 4.66
N VAL A 174 -23.40 2.02 4.88
CA VAL A 174 -22.06 2.41 4.43
C VAL A 174 -21.98 2.44 2.90
N GLU A 175 -22.47 1.40 2.23
CA GLU A 175 -22.46 1.32 0.77
C GLU A 175 -23.29 2.43 0.12
N GLU A 176 -24.51 2.68 0.61
CA GLU A 176 -25.40 3.71 0.07
C GLU A 176 -24.81 5.12 0.25
N THR A 177 -24.17 5.37 1.39
CA THR A 177 -23.51 6.65 1.68
C THR A 177 -22.33 6.89 0.76
N LEU A 178 -21.50 5.86 0.54
CA LEU A 178 -20.37 5.95 -0.38
C LEU A 178 -20.86 6.25 -1.81
N GLU A 179 -21.91 5.55 -2.27
CA GLU A 179 -22.47 5.77 -3.61
C GLU A 179 -22.96 7.22 -3.79
N ARG A 180 -23.69 7.77 -2.81
CA ARG A 180 -24.10 9.18 -2.82
C ARG A 180 -22.92 10.14 -2.91
N LEU A 181 -21.85 9.91 -2.15
CA LEU A 181 -20.67 10.77 -2.17
C LEU A 181 -19.93 10.71 -3.51
N TYR A 182 -19.83 9.54 -4.15
CA TYR A 182 -19.23 9.40 -5.48
C TYR A 182 -20.04 10.13 -6.56
N GLN A 183 -21.37 10.01 -6.54
CA GLN A 183 -22.25 10.72 -7.48
C GLN A 183 -22.13 12.24 -7.35
N SER A 184 -22.04 12.75 -6.11
CA SER A 184 -21.88 14.19 -5.84
C SER A 184 -20.58 14.77 -6.41
N ARG A 185 -19.49 13.99 -6.42
CA ARG A 185 -18.20 14.40 -6.99
C ARG A 185 -18.22 14.41 -8.52
N GLY A 186 -18.88 13.44 -9.14
CA GLY A 186 -19.04 13.39 -10.60
C GLY A 186 -19.75 14.62 -11.16
N GLN A 187 -20.72 15.16 -10.40
CA GLN A 187 -21.47 16.37 -10.79
C GLN A 187 -20.63 17.65 -10.65
N ARG A 188 -19.82 17.79 -9.59
CA ARG A 188 -18.95 18.96 -9.40
C ARG A 188 -17.86 19.07 -10.46
N SER A 189 -17.35 17.94 -10.97
CA SER A 189 -16.33 17.94 -12.01
C SER A 189 -16.84 18.43 -13.37
N ARG A 190 -18.15 18.42 -13.61
CA ARG A 190 -18.74 18.87 -14.89
C ARG A 190 -19.17 20.33 -14.89
N GLY A 191 -19.29 20.97 -13.73
CA GLY A 191 -19.77 22.35 -13.60
C GLY A 191 -18.69 23.43 -13.65
N SER A 192 -17.40 23.07 -13.74
CA SER A 192 -16.30 24.04 -13.56
C SER A 192 -15.75 24.66 -14.85
N ASP A 193 -16.26 24.29 -16.03
CA ASP A 193 -15.76 24.77 -17.34
C ASP A 193 -16.64 25.84 -18.01
N VAL A 194 -17.56 26.50 -17.28
CA VAL A 194 -18.48 27.49 -17.89
C VAL A 194 -18.29 28.90 -17.32
N VAL A 195 -17.11 29.50 -17.52
CA VAL A 195 -16.89 30.96 -17.57
C VAL A 195 -15.54 31.19 -18.29
N ALA A 196 -15.34 32.04 -19.31
CA ALA A 196 -16.02 33.27 -19.69
C ALA A 196 -15.85 33.53 -21.20
N ALA A 197 -16.95 33.64 -21.94
CA ALA A 197 -16.93 34.38 -23.20
C ALA A 197 -16.96 35.87 -22.86
N GLY A 198 -15.82 36.55 -23.06
CA GLY A 198 -15.70 37.99 -22.82
C GLY A 198 -16.55 38.81 -23.79
N PRO A 199 -17.02 40.00 -23.39
CA PRO A 199 -17.80 40.88 -24.27
C PRO A 199 -16.91 41.46 -25.38
N THR A 200 -17.30 41.21 -26.63
CA THR A 200 -16.70 41.82 -27.82
C THR A 200 -17.05 43.31 -27.84
N VAL A 201 -16.05 44.17 -27.63
CA VAL A 201 -16.19 45.63 -27.83
C VAL A 201 -16.01 45.91 -29.31
N THR A 202 -17.09 46.33 -29.99
CA THR A 202 -17.06 46.95 -31.31
C THR A 202 -16.85 48.45 -31.15
N SER A 203 -15.78 48.99 -31.73
CA SER A 203 -15.57 50.43 -31.86
C SER A 203 -15.82 50.84 -33.32
N ASP A 204 -16.67 51.86 -33.49
CA ASP A 204 -16.83 52.68 -34.70
C ASP A 204 -15.66 53.67 -34.85
#